data_AF-A0A2T2NHG2-F1
#
_entry.id   AF-A0A2T2NHG2-F1
#
_cell.length_a   1.000
_cell.length_b   1.000
_cell.length_c   1.000
_cell.angle_alpha   90.00
_cell.angle_beta   90.00
_cell.angle_gamma   90.00
#
_symmetry.space_group_name_H-M   'P 1'
#
loop_
_entity.id
_entity.type
_entity.pdbx_description
1 polymer ?
#
loop_
_entity_poly.entity_id
_entity_poly.type
_entity_poly.pdbx_seq_one_letter_code
_entity_poly.pdbx_strand_id
1 'polypeptide(L)'
;MSSSWFPSSLLFCLLKREVRSMLPDQSDARTRHAEYLLSTRTGADFLLIHSGCEWMIHSQWIIGTSQVFQDLLFPSGVRPSKHQCLPRNNSASKVRDPNITRQQWDASFEPVLFDRFVEHVYRGTYTLDDGGKLSQLHHTTRVPPGVHPAAYRHPSGRHPCLAHFEMYALAERLQYPELMTTALAKFHETAVGDRLLDPQFVFDFVQALWDPNVRFIVDRDGRLKRYMVHLVVAWQHKFWTIRERNDFVNLVAGPEFDRFKAELLDCRMDNGQMLMQNPYENEAWKSRRSERRRGVGTTVRWLLNSTGEDEEEIVDAEDDD
;
A
#
# COMPACT_ATOMS: atom_id res chain seq x y z
N MET A 1 -8.14 35.58 -5.16
CA MET A 1 -6.75 35.08 -5.29
C MET A 1 -6.83 33.68 -5.89
N SER A 2 -6.47 33.56 -7.17
CA SER A 2 -6.62 32.37 -8.00
C SER A 2 -5.45 31.40 -7.80
N SER A 3 -5.70 30.23 -7.23
CA SER A 3 -4.73 29.13 -7.17
C SER A 3 -5.04 28.10 -8.27
N SER A 4 -4.65 28.41 -9.50
CA SER A 4 -4.59 27.45 -10.61
C SER A 4 -3.20 26.82 -10.65
N TRP A 5 -2.99 25.71 -9.95
CA TRP A 5 -1.77 24.90 -10.05
C TRP A 5 -2.11 23.43 -10.19
N PHE A 6 -2.47 23.04 -11.40
CA PHE A 6 -2.19 21.72 -11.96
C PHE A 6 -1.81 21.95 -13.43
N PRO A 7 -0.54 21.78 -13.82
CA PRO A 7 -0.22 21.78 -15.23
C PRO A 7 -0.80 20.50 -15.83
N SER A 8 -1.60 20.71 -16.86
CA SER A 8 -2.03 19.74 -17.84
C SER A 8 -0.87 18.82 -18.22
N SER A 9 -1.17 17.52 -18.34
CA SER A 9 -0.39 16.44 -18.95
C SER A 9 0.35 15.43 -18.04
N LEU A 10 -0.43 14.61 -17.33
CA LEU A 10 -0.02 13.23 -17.00
C LEU A 10 0.45 12.44 -18.25
N LEU A 11 0.03 12.85 -19.45
CA LEU A 11 0.47 12.31 -20.74
C LEU A 11 1.94 12.67 -21.10
N PHE A 12 2.48 13.78 -20.60
CA PHE A 12 3.83 14.24 -20.95
C PHE A 12 4.91 13.55 -20.10
N CYS A 13 4.55 13.04 -18.93
CA CYS A 13 5.40 12.16 -18.13
C CYS A 13 5.65 10.79 -18.78
N LEU A 14 4.81 10.36 -19.73
CA LEU A 14 4.91 9.04 -20.37
C LEU A 14 5.86 8.99 -21.59
N LEU A 15 6.36 10.12 -22.09
CA LEU A 15 7.07 10.18 -23.39
C LEU A 15 8.55 10.59 -23.34
N LYS A 16 9.14 10.85 -22.17
CA LYS A 16 10.59 11.06 -22.05
C LYS A 16 11.32 9.74 -21.86
N ARG A 17 11.68 9.09 -22.97
CA ARG A 17 12.69 8.04 -22.98
C ARG A 17 14.07 8.70 -22.98
N GLU A 18 14.65 8.87 -21.79
CA GLU A 18 16.00 9.41 -21.65
C GLU A 18 17.06 8.42 -22.16
N VAL A 19 18.04 8.97 -22.87
CA VAL A 19 19.27 8.27 -23.27
C VAL A 19 20.07 8.00 -22.00
N ARG A 20 20.15 6.72 -21.61
CA ARG A 20 20.88 6.29 -20.41
C ARG A 20 22.38 6.62 -20.54
N SER A 21 22.87 7.48 -19.66
CA SER A 21 24.28 7.65 -19.35
C SER A 21 24.86 6.31 -18.85
N MET A 22 26.07 5.94 -19.32
CA MET A 22 26.78 4.72 -18.88
C MET A 22 27.59 4.91 -17.58
N LEU A 23 27.56 6.09 -16.96
CA LEU A 23 28.10 6.28 -15.62
C LEU A 23 27.07 5.81 -14.59
N PRO A 24 27.46 5.07 -13.54
CA PRO A 24 26.54 4.73 -12.45
C PRO A 24 26.01 6.03 -11.87
N ASP A 25 24.69 6.19 -11.93
CA ASP A 25 24.01 7.34 -11.34
C ASP A 25 24.35 7.36 -9.84
N GLN A 26 24.59 8.54 -9.26
CA GLN A 26 24.80 8.67 -7.82
C GLN A 26 23.61 8.10 -7.04
N SER A 27 22.42 8.10 -7.65
CA SER A 27 21.21 7.45 -7.13
C SER A 27 21.38 5.92 -6.99
N ASP A 28 22.01 5.25 -7.96
CA ASP A 28 22.25 3.80 -7.95
C ASP A 28 23.26 3.40 -6.86
N ALA A 29 24.34 4.17 -6.72
CA ALA A 29 25.35 3.91 -5.70
C ALA A 29 24.77 4.06 -4.28
N ARG A 30 23.96 5.11 -4.04
CA ARG A 30 23.28 5.31 -2.76
C ARG A 30 22.29 4.18 -2.47
N THR A 31 21.51 3.76 -3.47
CA THR A 31 20.54 2.67 -3.33
C THR A 31 21.24 1.37 -2.95
N ARG A 32 22.27 0.96 -3.69
CA ARG A 32 23.05 -0.26 -3.37
C ARG A 32 23.69 -0.20 -1.99
N HIS A 33 24.19 0.97 -1.59
CA HIS A 33 24.74 1.15 -0.25
C HIS A 33 23.67 0.99 0.84
N ALA A 34 22.47 1.55 0.63
CA ALA A 34 21.34 1.38 1.53
C ALA A 34 20.96 -0.10 1.68
N GLU A 35 20.90 -0.84 0.57
CA GLU A 35 20.61 -2.28 0.56
C GLU A 35 21.66 -3.10 1.29
N TYR A 36 22.94 -2.77 1.06
CA TYR A 36 24.05 -3.41 1.75
C TYR A 36 23.98 -3.16 3.27
N LEU A 37 23.69 -1.94 3.71
CA LEU A 37 23.59 -1.63 5.15
C LEU A 37 22.34 -2.26 5.78
N LEU A 38 21.21 -2.28 5.06
CA LEU A 38 19.98 -2.93 5.50
C LEU A 38 20.15 -4.46 5.59
N SER A 39 20.97 -5.08 4.76
CA SER A 39 21.21 -6.54 4.83
C SER A 39 22.27 -6.91 5.88
N THR A 40 23.38 -6.19 5.93
CA THR A 40 24.52 -6.57 6.78
C THR A 40 24.46 -6.05 8.21
N ARG A 41 23.72 -4.94 8.44
CA ARG A 41 23.65 -4.23 9.73
C ARG A 41 25.01 -3.82 10.31
N THR A 42 26.05 -3.81 9.47
CA THR A 42 27.41 -3.50 9.92
C THR A 42 27.54 -2.02 10.19
N GLY A 43 27.75 -1.66 11.47
CA GLY A 43 27.84 -0.27 11.89
C GLY A 43 26.52 0.31 12.41
N ALA A 44 25.46 -0.49 12.52
CA ALA A 44 24.21 -0.05 13.12
C ALA A 44 24.40 0.25 14.62
N ASP A 45 23.90 1.41 15.04
CA ASP A 45 24.14 2.04 16.34
C ASP A 45 22.83 2.32 17.10
N PHE A 46 21.67 2.04 16.50
CA PHE A 46 20.35 2.10 17.13
C PHE A 46 19.63 0.75 17.08
N LEU A 47 18.79 0.49 18.08
CA LEU A 47 17.91 -0.68 18.15
C LEU A 47 16.48 -0.20 18.37
N LEU A 48 15.62 -0.45 17.39
CA LEU A 48 14.18 -0.25 17.53
C LEU A 48 13.55 -1.52 18.07
N ILE A 49 12.59 -1.39 19.00
CA ILE A 49 11.86 -2.53 19.56
C ILE A 49 10.36 -2.31 19.42
N HIS A 50 9.68 -3.22 18.75
CA HIS A 50 8.22 -3.17 18.57
C HIS A 50 7.62 -4.56 18.70
N SER A 51 6.61 -4.72 19.56
CA SER A 51 5.98 -6.01 19.89
C SER A 51 6.98 -7.15 20.18
N GLY A 52 8.11 -6.80 20.81
CA GLY A 52 9.20 -7.72 21.15
C GLY A 52 10.14 -8.07 19.99
N CYS A 53 9.85 -7.64 18.76
CA CYS A 53 10.78 -7.70 17.63
C CYS A 53 11.80 -6.57 17.73
N GLU A 54 13.03 -6.82 17.29
CA GLU A 54 14.14 -5.87 17.33
C GLU A 54 14.69 -5.60 15.93
N TRP A 55 14.94 -4.33 15.59
CA TRP A 55 15.58 -3.90 14.34
C TRP A 55 16.81 -3.03 14.63
N MET A 56 17.98 -3.47 14.18
CA MET A 56 19.17 -2.62 14.22
C MET A 56 19.19 -1.63 13.05
N ILE A 57 19.37 -0.35 13.36
CA ILE A 57 19.35 0.75 12.39
C ILE A 57 20.56 1.67 12.58
N HIS A 58 21.01 2.27 11.50
CA HIS A 58 22.06 3.29 11.49
C HIS A 58 21.41 4.67 11.70
N SER A 59 21.85 5.41 12.73
CA SER A 59 21.40 6.76 13.07
C SER A 59 21.43 7.71 11.89
N GLN A 60 22.43 7.60 11.01
CA GLN A 60 22.56 8.42 9.82
C GLN A 60 21.36 8.33 8.86
N TRP A 61 20.66 7.19 8.85
CA TRP A 61 19.46 7.00 8.02
C TRP A 61 18.18 7.48 8.71
N ILE A 62 18.23 7.71 10.02
CA ILE A 62 17.13 8.29 10.81
C ILE A 62 17.09 9.81 10.62
N ILE A 63 18.26 10.44 10.49
CA ILE A 63 18.39 11.88 10.26
C ILE A 63 17.74 12.26 8.92
N GLY A 64 16.81 13.23 8.98
CA GLY A 64 16.08 13.68 7.79
C GLY A 64 14.80 12.90 7.50
N THR A 65 14.43 11.94 8.35
CA THR A 65 13.09 11.33 8.36
C THR A 65 12.11 12.21 9.17
N SER A 66 11.02 11.65 9.67
CA SER A 66 10.07 12.36 10.53
C SER A 66 10.74 13.01 11.76
N GLN A 67 10.33 14.24 12.07
CA GLN A 67 10.74 14.92 13.30
C GLN A 67 10.21 14.18 14.55
N VAL A 68 8.98 13.67 14.52
CA VAL A 68 8.43 12.87 15.63
C VAL A 68 9.26 11.61 15.83
N PHE A 69 9.64 10.91 14.75
CA PHE A 69 10.48 9.72 14.82
C PHE A 69 11.88 10.06 15.36
N GLN A 70 12.45 11.18 14.95
CA GLN A 70 13.72 11.67 15.49
C GLN A 70 13.61 12.06 16.97
N ASP A 71 12.58 12.81 17.38
CA ASP A 71 12.39 13.22 18.78
C ASP A 71 12.12 12.03 19.70
N LEU A 72 11.45 11.01 19.17
CA LEU A 72 11.23 9.75 19.87
C LEU A 72 12.59 9.08 20.18
N LEU A 73 13.53 9.09 19.23
CA LEU A 73 14.84 8.43 19.36
C LEU A 73 15.91 9.31 20.04
N PHE A 74 15.79 10.62 19.89
CA PHE A 74 16.69 11.65 20.38
C PHE A 74 15.89 12.68 21.21
N PRO A 75 15.34 12.29 22.37
CA PRO A 75 14.50 13.18 23.17
C PRO A 75 15.23 14.50 23.46
N SER A 76 14.60 15.59 23.02
CA SER A 76 15.17 16.94 22.92
C SER A 76 15.61 17.43 24.30
N GLY A 77 16.88 17.17 24.65
CA GLY A 77 17.43 17.47 25.98
C GLY A 77 18.75 16.76 26.27
N VAL A 78 18.98 15.59 25.67
CA VAL A 78 20.30 14.96 25.68
C VAL A 78 21.00 15.37 24.40
N ARG A 79 21.81 16.43 24.43
CA ARG A 79 22.86 16.57 23.41
C ARG A 79 23.63 15.24 23.42
N PRO A 80 23.76 14.52 22.30
CA PRO A 80 24.69 13.40 22.26
C PRO A 80 26.05 13.99 22.63
N SER A 81 26.50 13.72 23.86
CA SER A 81 27.82 14.10 24.30
C SER A 81 28.78 13.55 23.25
N LYS A 82 29.73 14.37 22.79
CA LYS A 82 30.65 14.14 21.67
C LYS A 82 31.47 12.82 21.69
N HIS A 83 31.17 11.87 22.58
CA HIS A 83 31.92 10.65 22.84
C HIS A 83 31.08 9.39 23.13
N GLN A 84 29.87 9.23 22.57
CA GLN A 84 29.19 7.91 22.55
C GLN A 84 29.36 7.21 21.19
N CYS A 85 30.61 7.12 20.73
CA CYS A 85 31.02 6.09 19.79
C CYS A 85 31.87 5.10 20.59
N LEU A 86 31.28 4.03 21.12
CA LEU A 86 32.07 2.94 21.67
C LEU A 86 32.68 2.12 20.52
N PRO A 87 34.00 1.91 20.49
CA PRO A 87 34.61 1.04 19.49
C PRO A 87 34.15 -0.40 19.71
N ARG A 88 33.69 -1.00 18.61
CA ARG A 88 33.32 -2.41 18.49
C ARG A 88 34.58 -3.27 18.60
N ASN A 89 35.07 -3.51 19.81
CA ASN A 89 36.20 -4.42 20.01
C ASN A 89 35.71 -5.76 20.53
N ASN A 90 35.75 -6.72 19.61
CA ASN A 90 35.99 -8.15 19.79
C ASN A 90 36.21 -8.59 21.25
N SER A 91 35.25 -9.36 21.78
CA SER A 91 35.42 -10.59 22.58
C SER A 91 34.24 -10.77 23.52
N ALA A 92 33.34 -11.70 23.16
CA ALA A 92 32.54 -12.57 24.04
C ALA A 92 31.91 -12.01 25.34
N SER A 93 31.72 -10.70 25.47
CA SER A 93 31.03 -10.07 26.59
C SER A 93 29.79 -9.40 26.03
N LYS A 94 28.63 -9.92 26.41
CA LYS A 94 27.32 -9.27 26.25
C LYS A 94 27.33 -7.98 27.07
N VAL A 95 28.02 -6.94 26.61
CA VAL A 95 27.69 -5.57 26.96
C VAL A 95 26.43 -5.27 26.15
N ARG A 96 25.28 -5.66 26.72
CA ARG A 96 24.02 -4.96 26.43
C ARG A 96 24.28 -3.54 26.90
N ASP A 97 24.75 -2.68 26.01
CA ASP A 97 24.78 -1.26 26.29
C ASP A 97 23.32 -0.83 26.56
N PRO A 98 22.96 -0.48 27.81
CA PRO A 98 21.60 -0.07 28.14
C PRO A 98 21.22 1.25 27.47
N ASN A 99 22.18 1.94 26.86
CA ASN A 99 21.97 3.22 26.19
C ASN A 99 21.54 3.10 24.74
N ILE A 100 21.39 1.88 24.20
CA ILE A 100 20.61 1.74 22.97
C ILE A 100 19.14 1.94 23.36
N THR A 101 18.66 3.17 23.14
CA THR A 101 17.36 3.68 23.57
C THR A 101 16.25 2.70 23.21
N ARG A 102 15.79 1.91 24.20
CA ARG A 102 14.66 1.00 24.02
C ARG A 102 13.38 1.81 24.01
N GLN A 103 12.85 2.05 22.84
CA GLN A 103 11.56 2.69 22.69
C GLN A 103 10.52 1.67 22.23
N GLN A 104 9.46 1.52 23.04
CA GLN A 104 8.29 0.73 22.68
C GLN A 104 7.30 1.61 21.91
N TRP A 105 6.84 1.11 20.77
CA TRP A 105 5.87 1.76 19.90
C TRP A 105 4.43 1.34 20.26
N ASP A 106 3.45 2.11 19.77
CA ASP A 106 2.04 1.78 19.93
C ASP A 106 1.74 0.39 19.35
N ALA A 107 1.16 -0.49 20.16
CA ALA A 107 0.82 -1.86 19.80
C ALA A 107 -0.25 -1.95 18.69
N SER A 108 -0.82 -0.82 18.26
CA SER A 108 -1.84 -0.74 17.22
C SER A 108 -1.36 -1.17 15.82
N PHE A 109 -0.06 -1.16 15.54
CA PHE A 109 0.48 -1.55 14.24
C PHE A 109 1.14 -2.92 14.28
N GLU A 110 0.89 -3.73 13.26
CA GLU A 110 1.54 -5.04 13.14
C GLU A 110 3.05 -4.89 12.91
N PRO A 111 3.90 -5.75 13.50
CA PRO A 111 5.35 -5.69 13.33
C PRO A 111 5.83 -5.71 11.89
N VAL A 112 5.08 -6.35 10.99
CA VAL A 112 5.40 -6.38 9.56
C VAL A 112 5.26 -5.02 8.86
N LEU A 113 4.35 -4.14 9.33
CA LEU A 113 4.30 -2.75 8.85
C LEU A 113 5.55 -1.99 9.29
N PHE A 114 6.02 -2.24 10.52
CA PHE A 114 7.24 -1.62 11.01
C PHE A 114 8.48 -2.10 10.25
N ASP A 115 8.52 -3.38 9.88
CA ASP A 115 9.57 -3.94 9.03
C ASP A 115 9.66 -3.23 7.66
N ARG A 116 8.50 -2.93 7.05
CA ARG A 116 8.41 -2.13 5.81
C ARG A 116 8.71 -0.65 6.00
N PHE A 117 8.38 -0.10 7.16
CA PHE A 117 8.83 1.24 7.52
C PHE A 117 10.36 1.31 7.62
N VAL A 118 11.01 0.33 8.25
CA VAL A 118 12.48 0.26 8.29
C VAL A 118 13.06 0.12 6.89
N GLU A 119 12.46 -0.66 6.00
CA GLU A 119 12.85 -0.70 4.59
C GLU A 119 12.78 0.70 3.95
N HIS A 120 11.68 1.44 4.17
CA HIS A 120 11.48 2.78 3.65
C HIS A 120 12.53 3.79 4.15
N VAL A 121 12.91 3.71 5.42
CA VAL A 121 13.98 4.56 5.99
C VAL A 121 15.29 4.43 5.20
N TYR A 122 15.62 3.22 4.72
CA TYR A 122 16.84 3.01 3.93
C TYR A 122 16.65 3.29 2.44
N ARG A 123 15.55 2.82 1.86
CA ARG A 123 15.37 2.79 0.41
C ARG A 123 14.56 3.97 -0.13
N GLY A 124 13.91 4.75 0.73
CA GLY A 124 12.87 5.73 0.34
C GLY A 124 11.61 5.08 -0.24
N THR A 125 11.52 3.74 -0.16
CA THR A 125 10.41 2.93 -0.64
C THR A 125 10.33 1.63 0.15
N TYR A 126 9.20 0.93 0.07
CA TYR A 126 9.01 -0.37 0.70
C TYR A 126 8.37 -1.35 -0.28
N THR A 127 8.58 -2.64 -0.07
CA THR A 127 8.09 -3.70 -0.96
C THR A 127 7.04 -4.54 -0.26
N LEU A 128 6.04 -5.02 -1.01
CA LEU A 128 5.16 -6.08 -0.49
C LEU A 128 5.68 -7.41 -1.02
N ASP A 129 5.38 -8.48 -0.31
CA ASP A 129 5.76 -9.83 -0.70
C ASP A 129 4.93 -10.28 -1.90
N ASP A 130 5.26 -11.45 -2.45
CA ASP A 130 4.55 -12.01 -3.60
C ASP A 130 3.03 -12.02 -3.40
N GLY A 131 2.31 -11.53 -4.41
CA GLY A 131 0.87 -11.32 -4.35
C GLY A 131 0.45 -10.08 -3.55
N GLY A 132 1.36 -9.16 -3.25
CA GLY A 132 1.10 -7.91 -2.55
C GLY A 132 0.78 -8.10 -1.06
N LYS A 133 1.38 -9.11 -0.43
CA LYS A 133 1.08 -9.49 0.95
C LYS A 133 2.14 -8.97 1.92
N LEU A 134 1.76 -8.79 3.19
CA LEU A 134 2.68 -8.59 4.30
C LEU A 134 2.84 -9.92 5.05
N SER A 135 3.57 -10.86 4.45
CA SER A 135 3.61 -12.26 4.88
C SER A 135 4.66 -12.54 5.95
N GLN A 136 5.75 -11.78 6.00
CA GLN A 136 6.82 -11.99 6.97
C GLN A 136 7.70 -10.76 7.21
N LEU A 137 8.44 -10.83 8.31
CA LEU A 137 9.51 -9.90 8.66
C LEU A 137 10.79 -10.26 7.88
N HIS A 138 11.34 -9.30 7.11
CA HIS A 138 12.57 -9.48 6.33
C HIS A 138 13.77 -8.80 6.96
N HIS A 139 13.54 -7.73 7.72
CA HIS A 139 14.58 -6.80 8.19
C HIS A 139 14.78 -6.83 9.71
N THR A 140 13.97 -7.63 10.40
CA THR A 140 14.07 -7.86 11.84
C THR A 140 15.38 -8.56 12.19
N THR A 141 16.14 -7.99 13.12
CA THR A 141 17.39 -8.59 13.63
C THR A 141 17.14 -9.65 14.69
N ARG A 142 16.01 -9.57 15.40
CA ARG A 142 15.63 -10.55 16.42
C ARG A 142 14.12 -10.59 16.62
N VAL A 143 13.57 -11.80 16.67
CA VAL A 143 12.18 -12.05 17.10
C VAL A 143 12.17 -12.60 18.53
N PRO A 144 11.05 -12.49 19.27
CA PRO A 144 10.93 -13.10 20.59
C PRO A 144 11.25 -14.60 20.58
N PRO A 145 11.88 -15.14 21.65
CA PRO A 145 12.17 -16.57 21.74
C PRO A 145 10.90 -17.41 21.59
N GLY A 146 10.97 -18.46 20.77
CA GLY A 146 9.83 -19.35 20.52
C GLY A 146 8.80 -18.83 19.51
N VAL A 147 9.02 -17.65 18.92
CA VAL A 147 8.14 -17.09 17.89
C VAL A 147 8.82 -17.17 16.52
N HIS A 148 8.12 -17.71 15.52
CA HIS A 148 8.60 -17.73 14.14
C HIS A 148 8.31 -16.38 13.46
N PRO A 149 9.19 -15.81 12.60
CA PRO A 149 8.94 -14.54 11.92
C PRO A 149 7.61 -14.49 11.14
N ALA A 150 7.20 -15.60 10.53
CA ALA A 150 5.91 -15.72 9.83
C ALA A 150 4.67 -15.65 10.76
N ALA A 151 4.85 -15.73 12.09
CA ALA A 151 3.77 -15.51 13.05
C ALA A 151 3.29 -14.06 13.05
N TYR A 152 4.12 -13.13 12.61
CA TYR A 152 3.80 -11.70 12.45
C TYR A 152 3.25 -11.37 11.06
N ARG A 153 2.81 -12.37 10.30
CA ARG A 153 2.09 -12.13 9.05
C ARG A 153 0.89 -11.24 9.36
N HIS A 154 0.72 -10.19 8.56
CA HIS A 154 -0.53 -9.44 8.59
C HIS A 154 -1.67 -10.40 8.28
N PRO A 155 -2.85 -10.29 8.94
CA PRO A 155 -3.98 -11.19 8.76
C PRO A 155 -4.17 -11.60 7.29
N SER A 156 -3.70 -12.82 7.00
CA SER A 156 -3.43 -13.28 5.65
C SER A 156 -4.75 -13.43 4.89
N GLY A 157 -5.03 -12.52 3.97
CA GLY A 157 -6.28 -12.51 3.21
C GLY A 157 -6.77 -11.13 2.80
N ARG A 158 -6.21 -10.06 3.39
CA ARG A 158 -6.55 -8.69 3.01
C ARG A 158 -5.83 -8.27 1.72
N HIS A 159 -6.55 -7.55 0.87
CA HIS A 159 -6.07 -7.12 -0.45
C HIS A 159 -4.91 -6.10 -0.33
N PRO A 160 -3.93 -6.08 -1.26
CA PRO A 160 -2.68 -5.30 -1.13
C PRO A 160 -2.87 -3.80 -0.88
N CYS A 161 -3.95 -3.21 -1.39
CA CYS A 161 -4.33 -1.82 -1.10
C CYS A 161 -4.39 -1.52 0.40
N LEU A 162 -4.85 -2.45 1.23
CA LEU A 162 -4.97 -2.22 2.67
C LEU A 162 -3.60 -2.07 3.33
N ALA A 163 -2.60 -2.85 2.92
CA ALA A 163 -1.24 -2.70 3.43
C ALA A 163 -0.69 -1.30 3.16
N HIS A 164 -0.93 -0.75 1.97
CA HIS A 164 -0.52 0.62 1.63
C HIS A 164 -1.29 1.67 2.43
N PHE A 165 -2.57 1.41 2.69
CA PHE A 165 -3.41 2.28 3.49
C PHE A 165 -2.96 2.32 4.97
N GLU A 166 -2.61 1.18 5.54
CA GLU A 166 -2.04 1.09 6.89
C GLU A 166 -0.63 1.70 6.98
N MET A 167 0.19 1.55 5.93
CA MET A 167 1.47 2.27 5.83
C MET A 167 1.26 3.79 5.80
N TYR A 168 0.20 4.28 5.15
CA TYR A 168 -0.17 5.70 5.19
C TYR A 168 -0.58 6.12 6.61
N ALA A 169 -1.38 5.31 7.31
CA ALA A 169 -1.78 5.57 8.69
C ALA A 169 -0.57 5.64 9.64
N LEU A 170 0.38 4.70 9.50
CA LEU A 170 1.65 4.71 10.23
C LEU A 170 2.44 5.99 9.92
N ALA A 171 2.51 6.38 8.65
CA ALA A 171 3.21 7.59 8.24
C ALA A 171 2.60 8.87 8.81
N GLU A 172 1.27 8.96 8.87
CA GLU A 172 0.57 10.10 9.48
C GLU A 172 0.83 10.17 10.98
N ARG A 173 0.78 9.02 11.67
CA ARG A 173 1.11 8.91 13.11
C ARG A 173 2.52 9.40 13.39
N LEU A 174 3.46 8.99 12.53
CA LEU A 174 4.84 9.45 12.57
C LEU A 174 5.00 10.87 12.07
N GLN A 175 4.02 11.53 11.46
CA GLN A 175 4.22 12.80 10.76
C GLN A 175 5.39 12.72 9.77
N TYR A 176 5.39 11.69 8.91
CA TYR A 176 6.45 11.43 7.93
C TYR A 176 5.93 11.64 6.48
N PRO A 177 6.07 12.86 5.90
CA PRO A 177 5.47 13.22 4.61
C PRO A 177 5.93 12.38 3.43
N GLU A 178 7.20 11.97 3.42
CA GLU A 178 7.81 11.16 2.38
C GLU A 178 7.16 9.78 2.36
N LEU A 179 6.99 9.16 3.53
CA LEU A 179 6.30 7.87 3.62
C LEU A 179 4.81 7.98 3.27
N MET A 180 4.12 9.04 3.69
CA MET A 180 2.72 9.29 3.28
C MET A 180 2.62 9.37 1.75
N THR A 181 3.57 10.07 1.11
CA THR A 181 3.61 10.21 -0.35
C THR A 181 3.90 8.88 -1.04
N THR A 182 4.87 8.10 -0.57
CA THR A 182 5.17 6.77 -1.11
C THR A 182 4.00 5.81 -0.94
N ALA A 183 3.35 5.81 0.24
CA ALA A 183 2.23 4.94 0.53
C ALA A 183 1.01 5.27 -0.34
N LEU A 184 0.70 6.55 -0.52
CA LEU A 184 -0.37 6.99 -1.42
C LEU A 184 -0.07 6.62 -2.89
N ALA A 185 1.17 6.78 -3.35
CA ALA A 185 1.56 6.40 -4.70
C ALA A 185 1.41 4.89 -4.95
N LYS A 186 1.90 4.05 -4.03
CA LYS A 186 1.74 2.59 -4.11
C LYS A 186 0.30 2.14 -3.99
N PHE A 187 -0.49 2.80 -3.14
CA PHE A 187 -1.94 2.60 -3.06
C PHE A 187 -2.61 2.91 -4.39
N HIS A 188 -2.25 4.03 -5.03
CA HIS A 188 -2.77 4.39 -6.35
C HIS A 188 -2.43 3.35 -7.41
N GLU A 189 -1.16 2.98 -7.54
CA GLU A 189 -0.70 1.97 -8.51
C GLU A 189 -1.46 0.65 -8.34
N THR A 190 -1.62 0.21 -7.09
CA THR A 190 -2.33 -1.03 -6.76
C THR A 190 -3.82 -0.93 -7.05
N ALA A 191 -4.48 0.16 -6.64
CA ALA A 191 -5.91 0.35 -6.80
C ALA A 191 -6.32 0.58 -8.26
N VAL A 192 -5.49 1.25 -9.06
CA VAL A 192 -5.74 1.43 -10.49
C VAL A 192 -5.38 0.17 -11.29
N GLY A 193 -4.34 -0.55 -10.86
CA GLY A 193 -3.96 -1.84 -11.41
C GLY A 193 -5.05 -2.89 -11.21
N ASP A 194 -5.65 -2.94 -10.02
CA ASP A 194 -6.76 -3.83 -9.71
C ASP A 194 -8.11 -3.21 -10.11
N ARG A 195 -8.55 -3.57 -11.31
CA ARG A 195 -9.75 -3.02 -11.97
C ARG A 195 -11.06 -3.58 -11.41
N LEU A 196 -11.00 -4.45 -10.39
CA LEU A 196 -12.14 -5.21 -9.88
C LEU A 196 -12.28 -5.12 -8.36
N LEU A 197 -11.95 -3.96 -7.77
CA LEU A 197 -12.25 -3.77 -6.35
C LEU A 197 -13.76 -3.78 -6.10
N ASP A 198 -14.16 -4.72 -5.26
CA ASP A 198 -15.54 -4.91 -4.83
C ASP A 198 -16.05 -3.69 -4.04
N PRO A 199 -17.32 -3.28 -4.21
CA PRO A 199 -17.93 -2.18 -3.46
C PRO A 199 -17.73 -2.24 -1.95
N GLN A 200 -17.84 -3.42 -1.34
CA GLN A 200 -17.64 -3.59 0.10
C GLN A 200 -16.20 -3.27 0.47
N PHE A 201 -15.23 -3.75 -0.32
CA PHE A 201 -13.82 -3.48 -0.07
C PHE A 201 -13.48 -1.99 -0.19
N VAL A 202 -14.10 -1.29 -1.14
CA VAL A 202 -13.94 0.17 -1.27
C VAL A 202 -14.61 0.91 -0.12
N PHE A 203 -15.75 0.42 0.34
CA PHE A 203 -16.45 0.96 1.49
C PHE A 203 -15.61 0.87 2.77
N ASP A 204 -14.87 -0.21 2.99
CA ASP A 204 -13.97 -0.34 4.14
C ASP A 204 -12.94 0.82 4.23
N PHE A 205 -12.43 1.30 3.09
CA PHE A 205 -11.56 2.50 3.06
C PHE A 205 -12.30 3.79 3.37
N VAL A 206 -13.55 3.92 2.90
CA VAL A 206 -14.40 5.07 3.21
C VAL A 206 -14.71 5.11 4.71
N GLN A 207 -15.06 3.97 5.30
CA GLN A 207 -15.25 3.84 6.73
C GLN A 207 -14.00 4.27 7.50
N ALA A 208 -12.83 3.77 7.09
CA ALA A 208 -11.56 4.09 7.75
C ALA A 208 -11.15 5.58 7.68
N LEU A 209 -11.77 6.40 6.83
CA LEU A 209 -11.49 7.83 6.67
C LEU A 209 -12.59 8.76 7.20
N TRP A 210 -13.85 8.38 7.06
CA TRP A 210 -15.01 9.23 7.38
C TRP A 210 -15.79 8.78 8.61
N ASP A 211 -15.90 7.49 8.90
CA ASP A 211 -16.69 7.02 10.05
C ASP A 211 -15.92 7.23 11.37
N PRO A 212 -16.39 8.12 12.27
CA PRO A 212 -15.66 8.47 13.49
C PRO A 212 -15.44 7.29 14.44
N ASN A 213 -16.21 6.20 14.33
CA ASN A 213 -16.12 5.04 15.23
C ASN A 213 -15.04 4.04 14.82
N VAL A 214 -14.71 3.98 13.52
CA VAL A 214 -13.73 3.04 12.96
C VAL A 214 -12.54 3.73 12.28
N ARG A 215 -12.58 5.07 12.17
CA ARG A 215 -11.51 5.86 11.57
C ARG A 215 -10.21 5.72 12.34
N PHE A 216 -9.20 5.16 11.67
CA PHE A 216 -7.82 5.11 12.15
C PHE A 216 -6.87 6.02 11.35
N ILE A 217 -7.36 6.69 10.30
CA ILE A 217 -6.62 7.72 9.54
C ILE A 217 -7.31 9.06 9.70
N VAL A 218 -6.58 10.07 10.16
CA VAL A 218 -7.10 11.43 10.31
C VAL A 218 -7.15 12.14 8.96
N ASP A 219 -6.11 11.93 8.14
CA ASP A 219 -5.85 12.58 6.86
C ASP A 219 -5.77 14.11 6.99
N ARG A 220 -4.82 14.59 7.79
CA ARG A 220 -4.68 16.01 8.18
C ARG A 220 -4.58 16.97 6.98
N ASP A 221 -3.97 16.55 5.88
CA ASP A 221 -3.80 17.38 4.67
C ASP A 221 -4.91 17.13 3.62
N GLY A 222 -5.86 16.26 3.93
CA GLY A 222 -6.99 15.91 3.08
C GLY A 222 -6.59 15.23 1.76
N ARG A 223 -5.33 14.78 1.59
CA ARG A 223 -4.87 14.21 0.31
C ARG A 223 -5.49 12.86 0.06
N LEU A 224 -5.54 11.98 1.07
CA LEU A 224 -6.05 10.63 0.91
C LEU A 224 -7.57 10.63 0.72
N LYS A 225 -8.32 11.47 1.46
CA LYS A 225 -9.78 11.66 1.29
C LYS A 225 -10.13 12.14 -0.11
N ARG A 226 -9.48 13.20 -0.60
CA ARG A 226 -9.68 13.68 -1.97
C ARG A 226 -9.38 12.58 -2.99
N TYR A 227 -8.26 11.89 -2.83
CA TYR A 227 -7.90 10.78 -3.70
C TYR A 227 -8.96 9.68 -3.70
N MET A 228 -9.47 9.27 -2.53
CA MET A 228 -10.50 8.26 -2.41
C MET A 228 -11.81 8.66 -3.09
N VAL A 229 -12.22 9.92 -2.96
CA VAL A 229 -13.41 10.43 -3.68
C VAL A 229 -13.23 10.29 -5.19
N HIS A 230 -12.09 10.76 -5.73
CA HIS A 230 -11.79 10.63 -7.17
C HIS A 230 -11.75 9.18 -7.63
N LEU A 231 -11.16 8.29 -6.82
CA LEU A 231 -11.05 6.87 -7.11
C LEU A 231 -12.44 6.20 -7.17
N VAL A 232 -13.33 6.51 -6.22
CA VAL A 232 -14.71 6.00 -6.21
C VAL A 232 -15.47 6.48 -7.45
N VAL A 233 -15.36 7.76 -7.83
CA VAL A 233 -15.98 8.28 -9.07
C VAL A 233 -15.45 7.51 -10.29
N ALA A 234 -14.14 7.27 -10.37
CA ALA A 234 -13.53 6.54 -11.47
C ALA A 234 -14.03 5.08 -11.52
N TRP A 235 -14.12 4.38 -10.38
CA TRP A 235 -14.64 3.00 -10.31
C TRP A 235 -16.10 2.92 -10.68
N GLN A 236 -16.93 3.79 -10.11
CA GLN A 236 -18.35 3.87 -10.44
C GLN A 236 -18.52 4.08 -11.94
N HIS A 237 -17.76 4.97 -12.57
CA HIS A 237 -17.93 5.24 -14.00
C HIS A 237 -17.41 4.11 -14.90
N LYS A 238 -16.18 3.64 -14.65
CA LYS A 238 -15.43 2.79 -15.60
C LYS A 238 -15.56 1.29 -15.34
N PHE A 239 -15.78 0.86 -14.10
CA PHE A 239 -15.57 -0.53 -13.71
C PHE A 239 -16.83 -1.19 -13.14
N TRP A 240 -17.53 -0.52 -12.23
CA TRP A 240 -18.71 -1.07 -11.59
C TRP A 240 -19.93 -1.10 -12.49
N THR A 241 -20.65 -2.22 -12.42
CA THR A 241 -22.00 -2.43 -12.94
C THR A 241 -23.02 -1.59 -12.18
N ILE A 242 -24.24 -1.50 -12.73
CA ILE A 242 -25.35 -0.78 -12.06
C ILE A 242 -25.63 -1.37 -10.68
N ARG A 243 -25.60 -2.71 -10.56
CA ARG A 243 -25.79 -3.41 -9.28
C ARG A 243 -24.72 -2.99 -8.26
N GLU A 244 -23.45 -3.11 -8.60
CA GLU A 244 -22.33 -2.74 -7.71
C GLU A 244 -22.37 -1.26 -7.29
N ARG A 245 -22.77 -0.36 -8.21
CA ARG A 245 -22.98 1.06 -7.87
C ARG A 245 -24.09 1.25 -6.85
N ASN A 246 -25.23 0.56 -7.03
CA ASN A 246 -26.35 0.63 -6.10
C ASN A 246 -25.99 0.03 -4.74
N ASP A 247 -25.27 -1.10 -4.75
CA ASP A 247 -24.77 -1.75 -3.53
C ASP A 247 -23.87 -0.77 -2.76
N PHE A 248 -22.92 -0.11 -3.43
CA PHE A 248 -22.09 0.92 -2.79
C PHE A 248 -22.90 2.10 -2.23
N VAL A 249 -23.89 2.61 -2.99
CA VAL A 249 -24.76 3.72 -2.54
C VAL A 249 -25.52 3.32 -1.28
N ASN A 250 -25.97 2.07 -1.19
CA ASN A 250 -26.64 1.56 0.02
C ASN A 250 -25.67 1.45 1.20
N LEU A 251 -24.41 1.03 0.98
CA LEU A 251 -23.39 0.95 2.03
C LEU A 251 -23.10 2.33 2.65
N VAL A 252 -23.05 3.39 1.84
CA VAL A 252 -22.78 4.76 2.32
C VAL A 252 -24.05 5.56 2.66
N ALA A 253 -25.20 4.91 2.81
CA ALA A 253 -26.47 5.59 3.05
C ALA A 253 -26.53 6.29 4.43
N GLY A 254 -25.78 5.80 5.42
CA GLY A 254 -25.76 6.32 6.78
C GLY A 254 -25.39 7.81 6.90
N PRO A 255 -25.88 8.50 7.95
CA PRO A 255 -25.60 9.93 8.18
C PRO A 255 -24.12 10.22 8.44
N GLU A 256 -23.36 9.27 8.99
CA GLU A 256 -21.92 9.36 9.21
C GLU A 256 -21.12 9.59 7.91
N PHE A 257 -21.72 9.27 6.74
CA PHE A 257 -21.12 9.48 5.43
C PHE A 257 -21.67 10.70 4.68
N ASP A 258 -22.48 11.57 5.30
CA ASP A 258 -23.05 12.75 4.64
C ASP A 258 -21.99 13.65 4.02
N ARG A 259 -20.88 13.87 4.73
CA ARG A 259 -19.75 14.63 4.22
C ARG A 259 -19.10 13.96 2.99
N PHE A 260 -18.89 12.65 3.04
CA PHE A 260 -18.35 11.90 1.90
C PHE A 260 -19.29 11.97 0.69
N LYS A 261 -20.61 11.82 0.91
CA LYS A 261 -21.62 11.93 -0.15
C LYS A 261 -21.63 13.31 -0.81
N ALA A 262 -21.47 14.38 -0.02
CA ALA A 262 -21.35 15.74 -0.55
C ALA A 262 -20.08 15.91 -1.40
N GLU A 263 -18.92 15.51 -0.87
CA GLU A 263 -17.64 15.56 -1.60
C GLU A 263 -17.68 14.71 -2.90
N LEU A 264 -18.37 13.57 -2.87
CA LEU A 264 -18.59 12.72 -4.04
C LEU A 264 -19.48 13.39 -5.10
N LEU A 265 -20.54 14.09 -4.67
CA LEU A 265 -21.42 14.83 -5.57
C LEU A 265 -20.67 15.99 -6.24
N ASP A 266 -19.94 16.78 -5.46
CA ASP A 266 -19.12 17.89 -5.98
C ASP A 266 -18.11 17.39 -7.00
N CYS A 267 -17.37 16.33 -6.66
CA CYS A 267 -16.42 15.70 -7.57
C CYS A 267 -17.08 15.20 -8.87
N ARG A 268 -18.30 14.68 -8.81
CA ARG A 268 -19.05 14.26 -10.01
C ARG A 268 -19.50 15.45 -10.86
N MET A 269 -19.88 16.57 -10.26
CA MET A 269 -20.25 17.77 -11.01
C MET A 269 -19.05 18.36 -11.74
N ASP A 270 -17.90 18.42 -11.06
CA ASP A 270 -16.65 18.89 -11.64
C ASP A 270 -16.18 17.98 -12.79
N ASN A 271 -16.27 16.66 -12.60
CA ASN A 271 -15.85 15.68 -13.62
C ASN A 271 -16.91 15.42 -14.69
N GLY A 272 -18.19 15.70 -14.43
CA GLY A 272 -19.28 15.52 -15.39
C GLY A 272 -19.10 16.37 -16.65
N GLN A 273 -18.50 17.56 -16.50
CA GLN A 273 -18.10 18.39 -17.63
C GLN A 273 -16.99 17.74 -18.49
N MET A 274 -16.09 16.94 -17.88
CA MET A 274 -15.01 16.25 -18.60
C MET A 274 -15.42 14.89 -19.17
N LEU A 275 -16.26 14.13 -18.46
CA LEU A 275 -16.67 12.77 -18.87
C LEU A 275 -17.70 12.76 -20.01
N MET A 276 -18.49 13.83 -20.18
CA MET A 276 -19.39 13.97 -21.34
C MET A 276 -18.65 14.26 -22.66
N GLN A 277 -17.34 14.53 -22.64
CA GLN A 277 -16.59 14.91 -23.85
C GLN A 277 -16.02 13.73 -24.65
N ASN A 278 -16.14 12.47 -24.22
CA ASN A 278 -15.62 11.32 -24.99
C ASN A 278 -16.58 10.12 -25.07
N PRO A 279 -17.66 10.21 -25.88
CA PRO A 279 -18.58 9.11 -26.10
C PRO A 279 -17.96 7.89 -26.81
N TYR A 280 -16.83 8.05 -27.51
CA TYR A 280 -16.20 6.99 -28.32
C TYR A 280 -15.42 5.95 -27.51
N GLU A 281 -14.87 6.28 -26.34
CA GLU A 281 -14.16 5.31 -25.49
C GLU A 281 -15.09 4.29 -24.84
N ASN A 282 -16.34 4.69 -24.58
CA ASN A 282 -17.32 3.85 -23.90
C ASN A 282 -17.81 2.69 -24.78
N GLU A 283 -17.92 2.89 -26.10
CA GLU A 283 -18.28 1.84 -27.05
C GLU A 283 -17.12 0.88 -27.31
N ALA A 284 -15.90 1.38 -27.50
CA ALA A 284 -14.71 0.53 -27.67
C ALA A 284 -14.47 -0.39 -26.46
N TRP A 285 -14.75 0.10 -25.25
CA TRP A 285 -14.63 -0.70 -24.03
C TRP A 285 -15.75 -1.76 -23.89
N LYS A 286 -17.00 -1.38 -24.18
CA LYS A 286 -18.14 -2.34 -24.22
C LYS A 286 -17.91 -3.46 -25.23
N SER A 287 -17.39 -3.14 -26.41
CA SER A 287 -17.04 -4.12 -27.45
C SER A 287 -15.97 -5.11 -26.97
N ARG A 288 -14.88 -4.64 -26.33
CA ARG A 288 -13.83 -5.51 -25.77
C ARG A 288 -14.32 -6.41 -24.62
N ARG A 289 -15.26 -5.94 -23.80
CA ARG A 289 -15.88 -6.75 -22.73
C ARG A 289 -16.78 -7.85 -23.31
N SER A 290 -17.49 -7.57 -24.40
CA SER A 290 -18.30 -8.56 -25.12
C SER A 290 -17.45 -9.62 -25.81
N GLU A 291 -16.32 -9.23 -26.40
CA GLU A 291 -15.35 -10.12 -27.06
C GLU A 291 -14.75 -11.11 -26.05
N ARG A 292 -14.36 -10.64 -24.86
CA ARG A 292 -13.80 -11.51 -23.80
C ARG A 292 -14.84 -12.47 -23.22
N ARG A 293 -16.12 -12.07 -23.08
CA ARG A 293 -17.18 -12.99 -22.66
C ARG A 293 -17.45 -14.07 -23.71
N ARG A 294 -17.31 -13.76 -25.01
CA ARG A 294 -17.37 -14.78 -26.08
C ARG A 294 -16.15 -15.69 -26.08
N GLY A 295 -14.96 -15.13 -25.84
CA GLY A 295 -13.69 -15.88 -25.76
C GLY A 295 -13.61 -16.85 -24.58
N VAL A 296 -14.10 -16.47 -23.40
CA VAL A 296 -14.16 -17.38 -22.23
C VAL A 296 -15.17 -18.51 -22.48
N GLY A 297 -16.25 -18.28 -23.24
CA GLY A 297 -17.15 -19.33 -23.69
C GLY A 297 -16.55 -20.28 -24.72
N THR A 298 -15.57 -19.84 -25.52
CA THR A 298 -14.90 -20.70 -26.52
C THR A 298 -13.75 -21.50 -25.91
N THR A 299 -13.02 -20.94 -24.94
CA THR A 299 -11.93 -21.66 -24.25
C THR A 299 -12.47 -22.73 -23.28
N VAL A 300 -13.61 -22.52 -22.62
CA VAL A 300 -14.23 -23.57 -21.78
C VAL A 300 -14.81 -24.70 -22.65
N ARG A 301 -15.32 -24.40 -23.85
CA ARG A 301 -15.78 -25.43 -24.80
C ARG A 301 -14.63 -26.23 -25.44
N TRP A 302 -13.44 -25.64 -25.56
CA TRP A 302 -12.25 -26.34 -26.06
C TRP A 302 -11.63 -27.27 -25.00
N LEU A 303 -11.65 -26.86 -23.72
CA LEU A 303 -11.14 -27.70 -22.64
C LEU A 303 -12.04 -28.92 -22.37
N LEU A 304 -13.36 -28.78 -22.49
CA LEU A 304 -14.31 -29.89 -22.31
C LEU A 304 -14.38 -30.89 -23.47
N ASN A 305 -13.88 -30.55 -24.67
CA ASN A 305 -13.76 -31.50 -25.79
C ASN A 305 -12.37 -32.16 -25.88
N SER A 306 -11.45 -31.85 -24.97
CA SER A 306 -10.05 -32.33 -25.01
C SER A 306 -9.73 -33.40 -23.97
N THR A 307 -10.66 -33.68 -23.05
CA THR A 307 -10.65 -34.88 -22.21
C THR A 307 -11.54 -35.92 -22.89
N GLY A 308 -10.95 -36.71 -23.77
CA GLY A 308 -11.59 -37.93 -24.29
C GLY A 308 -11.80 -38.90 -23.13
N GLU A 309 -13.00 -38.90 -22.59
CA GLU A 309 -13.54 -40.00 -21.82
C GLU A 309 -14.86 -40.36 -22.51
N ASP A 310 -14.92 -41.60 -22.97
CA ASP A 310 -16.06 -42.24 -23.59
C ASP A 310 -17.22 -42.24 -22.59
N GLU A 311 -18.26 -41.44 -22.85
CA GLU A 311 -19.55 -41.62 -22.16
C GLU A 311 -20.37 -42.62 -22.95
N GLU A 312 -20.65 -43.74 -22.26
CA GLU A 312 -21.51 -44.83 -22.68
C GLU A 312 -22.89 -44.33 -23.14
N GLU A 313 -23.32 -44.95 -24.24
CA GLU A 313 -24.65 -44.91 -24.81
C GLU A 313 -25.71 -45.32 -23.77
N ILE A 314 -26.41 -44.33 -23.20
CA ILE A 314 -27.68 -44.57 -22.50
C ILE A 314 -28.78 -44.63 -23.58
N VAL A 315 -29.23 -45.85 -23.84
CA VAL A 315 -30.40 -46.14 -24.67
C VAL A 315 -31.64 -45.73 -23.88
N ASP A 316 -32.36 -44.72 -24.38
CA ASP A 316 -33.69 -44.37 -23.90
C ASP A 316 -34.66 -45.52 -24.27
N ALA A 317 -35.26 -46.12 -23.23
CA ALA A 317 -36.39 -47.02 -23.39
C ALA A 317 -37.65 -46.18 -23.67
N GLU A 318 -38.30 -46.52 -24.78
CA GLU A 318 -39.67 -46.12 -25.11
C GLU A 318 -40.63 -46.59 -24.01
N ASP A 319 -41.41 -45.67 -23.45
CA ASP A 319 -42.69 -45.99 -22.81
C ASP A 319 -43.80 -45.34 -23.65
N ASP A 320 -44.45 -46.18 -24.46
CA ASP A 320 -45.81 -46.00 -24.97
C ASP A 320 -46.80 -46.42 -23.86
N ASP A 321 -47.61 -45.47 -23.35
CA ASP A 321 -49.07 -45.57 -23.13
C ASP A 321 -49.66 -44.25 -22.58
#